data_AF-A0A4V2F290-F1
#
_entry.id   AF-A0A4V2F290-F1
#
_cell.length_a   1.000
_cell.length_b   1.000
_cell.length_c   1.000
_cell.angle_alpha   90.00
_cell.angle_beta   90.00
_cell.angle_gamma   90.00
#
_symmetry.space_group_name_H-M   'P 1'
#
loop_
_entity.id
_entity.type
_entity.pdbx_description
1 polymer ?
#
loop_
_entity_poly.entity_id
_entity_poly.type
_entity_poly.pdbx_seq_one_letter_code
_entity_poly.pdbx_strand_id
1 'polypeptide(L)'
;MNKKFTHFLAFLFLVNSLFAQQTAESDRLIAPSPTAGSLGKYGDYPVSLFSGQVNIDIPLFKIVSGKLTLPVSLSYNSTGNKPSDIPGWVGLGWNLFAGGVITRTIRDLPDDGVGGYYGSRNEIRTALQLEEAGTPNDNFSIEYVNRQRDVKQDIFQFNFDGRTGKLLHGQRHIMAFQLETIKNTSQLYTKLKWEGKTIIPGRNLQLVKKKE
;
A
#
# COMPACT_ATOMS: atom_id res chain seq x y z
N MET A 1 53.65 -49.96 45.74
CA MET A 1 52.33 -49.49 46.20
C MET A 1 51.55 -50.69 46.73
N ASN A 2 51.02 -50.62 47.96
CA ASN A 2 50.45 -51.79 48.63
C ASN A 2 49.16 -52.23 47.90
N LYS A 3 49.02 -53.51 47.52
CA LYS A 3 47.85 -53.99 46.75
C LYS A 3 46.53 -53.66 47.44
N LYS A 4 46.51 -53.60 48.78
CA LYS A 4 45.31 -53.21 49.54
C LYS A 4 44.89 -51.75 49.31
N PHE A 5 45.86 -50.85 49.08
CA PHE A 5 45.62 -49.44 48.83
C PHE A 5 45.03 -49.18 47.44
N THR A 6 45.48 -49.94 46.42
CA THR A 6 44.93 -49.83 45.07
C THR A 6 43.49 -50.33 44.97
N HIS A 7 43.12 -51.38 45.73
CA HIS A 7 41.72 -51.85 45.78
C HIS A 7 40.81 -50.85 46.51
N PHE A 8 41.31 -50.19 47.56
CA PHE A 8 40.56 -49.15 48.27
C PHE A 8 40.29 -47.94 47.38
N LEU A 9 41.29 -47.48 46.60
CA LEU A 9 41.10 -46.37 45.66
C LEU A 9 40.11 -46.73 44.54
N ALA A 10 40.17 -47.95 44.01
CA ALA A 10 39.24 -48.42 42.98
C ALA A 10 37.79 -48.51 43.51
N PHE A 11 37.61 -48.96 44.76
CA PHE A 11 36.30 -48.98 45.41
C PHE A 11 35.75 -47.56 45.60
N LEU A 12 36.59 -46.60 46.03
CA LEU A 12 36.18 -45.20 46.19
C LEU A 12 35.71 -44.56 44.86
N PHE A 13 36.33 -44.93 43.74
CA PHE A 13 35.95 -44.44 42.41
C PHE A 13 34.61 -45.03 41.91
N LEU A 14 34.32 -46.29 42.27
CA LEU A 14 33.06 -46.97 41.93
C LEU A 14 31.85 -46.38 42.67
N VAL A 15 31.99 -45.96 43.93
CA VAL A 15 30.88 -45.38 44.71
C VAL A 15 30.44 -44.01 44.17
N ASN A 16 31.36 -43.23 43.61
CA ASN A 16 31.04 -41.92 43.01
C ASN A 16 30.27 -42.03 41.68
N SER A 17 30.28 -43.20 41.04
CA SER A 17 29.59 -43.41 39.76
C SER A 17 28.09 -43.73 39.92
N LEU A 18 27.62 -43.95 41.16
CA LEU A 18 26.24 -44.38 41.44
C LEU A 18 25.24 -43.22 41.65
N PHE A 19 25.68 -41.96 41.68
CA PHE A 19 24.83 -40.79 41.92
C PHE A 19 24.46 -39.98 40.66
N ALA A 20 24.58 -40.55 39.46
CA ALA A 20 24.39 -39.82 38.19
C ALA A 20 22.94 -39.70 37.68
N GLN A 21 21.91 -39.98 38.49
CA GLN A 21 20.52 -39.75 38.07
C GLN A 21 20.15 -38.27 38.21
N GLN A 22 20.47 -37.51 37.17
CA GLN A 22 19.85 -36.21 36.92
C GLN A 22 18.45 -36.49 36.34
N THR A 23 17.41 -36.31 37.14
CA THR A 23 16.03 -36.25 36.63
C THR A 23 15.98 -35.12 35.62
N ALA A 24 15.91 -35.46 34.33
CA ALA A 24 15.56 -34.50 33.31
C ALA A 24 14.14 -34.02 33.63
N GLU A 25 14.03 -32.82 34.23
CA GLU A 25 12.77 -32.10 34.20
C GLU A 25 12.41 -31.93 32.73
N SER A 26 11.42 -32.69 32.25
CA SER A 26 10.84 -32.37 30.96
C SER A 26 10.20 -31.01 31.14
N ASP A 27 10.71 -29.99 30.45
CA ASP A 27 10.06 -28.69 30.31
C ASP A 27 8.63 -28.94 29.81
N ARG A 28 7.70 -29.13 30.75
CA ARG A 28 6.28 -29.27 30.46
C ARG A 28 5.81 -27.86 30.17
N LEU A 29 6.01 -27.44 28.93
CA LEU A 29 5.33 -26.28 28.37
C LEU A 29 3.83 -26.61 28.34
N ILE A 30 3.15 -26.27 29.43
CA ILE A 30 1.69 -26.33 29.50
C ILE A 30 1.19 -25.14 28.70
N ALA A 31 0.63 -25.41 27.51
CA ALA A 31 -0.02 -24.38 26.73
C ALA A 31 -1.17 -23.77 27.57
N PRO A 32 -1.35 -22.44 27.54
CA PRO A 32 -2.49 -21.81 28.19
C PRO A 32 -3.79 -22.39 27.64
N SER A 33 -4.85 -22.36 28.44
CA SER A 33 -6.18 -22.78 27.97
C SER A 33 -6.54 -22.02 26.70
N PRO A 34 -7.34 -22.60 25.77
CA PRO A 34 -7.72 -21.93 24.53
C PRO A 34 -8.30 -20.53 24.76
N THR A 35 -9.05 -20.34 25.85
CA THR A 35 -9.58 -19.05 26.29
C THR A 35 -8.48 -18.07 26.68
N ALA A 36 -7.49 -18.48 27.49
CA ALA A 36 -6.36 -17.62 27.88
C ALA A 36 -5.41 -17.32 26.71
N GLY A 37 -5.17 -18.30 25.83
CA GLY A 37 -4.41 -18.11 24.60
C GLY A 37 -5.10 -17.18 23.60
N SER A 38 -6.43 -17.20 23.53
CA SER A 38 -7.20 -16.24 22.72
C SER A 38 -7.05 -14.80 23.23
N LEU A 39 -6.87 -14.61 24.54
CA LEU A 39 -6.65 -13.30 25.14
C LEU A 39 -5.25 -12.74 24.82
N GLY A 40 -4.24 -13.62 24.76
CA GLY A 40 -2.87 -13.26 24.33
C GLY A 40 -2.81 -12.72 22.90
N LYS A 41 -3.63 -13.26 21.98
CA LYS A 41 -3.70 -12.79 20.59
C LYS A 41 -4.07 -11.32 20.44
N TYR A 42 -4.79 -10.73 21.41
CA TYR A 42 -5.11 -9.30 21.38
C TYR A 42 -3.91 -8.42 21.74
N GLY A 43 -2.91 -8.96 22.44
CA GLY A 43 -1.66 -8.26 22.77
C GLY A 43 -0.59 -8.32 21.68
N ASP A 44 -0.69 -9.28 20.75
CA ASP A 44 0.32 -9.52 19.72
C ASP A 44 0.24 -8.54 18.53
N TYR A 45 -0.90 -7.88 18.33
CA TYR A 45 -1.04 -6.90 17.25
C TYR A 45 -0.67 -5.50 17.74
N PRO A 46 0.25 -4.79 17.05
CA PRO A 46 0.64 -3.44 17.44
C PRO A 46 -0.57 -2.51 17.29
N VAL A 47 -0.96 -1.90 18.40
CA VAL A 47 -2.01 -0.88 18.44
C VAL A 47 -1.35 0.49 18.37
N SER A 48 -1.80 1.32 17.44
CA SER A 48 -1.48 2.74 17.46
C SER A 48 -2.12 3.37 18.70
N LEU A 49 -1.29 3.74 19.68
CA LEU A 49 -1.77 4.36 20.92
C LEU A 49 -2.46 5.71 20.70
N PHE A 50 -2.16 6.37 19.58
CA PHE A 50 -2.79 7.64 19.22
C PHE A 50 -4.17 7.46 18.58
N SER A 51 -4.34 6.45 17.72
CA SER A 51 -5.60 6.25 16.96
C SER A 51 -6.45 5.07 17.45
N GLY A 52 -5.95 4.26 18.39
CA GLY A 52 -6.58 3.01 18.83
C GLY A 52 -6.66 1.94 17.73
N GLN A 53 -6.00 2.16 16.58
CA GLN A 53 -6.08 1.27 15.44
C GLN A 53 -5.10 0.11 15.58
N VAL A 54 -5.57 -1.09 15.29
CA VAL A 54 -4.80 -2.32 15.21
C VAL A 54 -4.36 -2.50 13.76
N ASN A 55 -3.06 -2.60 13.51
CA ASN A 55 -2.57 -2.91 12.17
C ASN A 55 -2.57 -4.42 11.94
N ILE A 56 -3.52 -4.93 11.13
CA ILE A 56 -3.63 -6.34 10.78
C ILE A 56 -3.23 -6.53 9.32
N ASP A 57 -2.04 -7.07 9.09
CA ASP A 57 -1.52 -7.41 7.76
C ASP A 57 -1.26 -8.92 7.67
N ILE A 58 -1.93 -9.60 6.75
CA ILE A 58 -1.80 -11.03 6.48
C ILE A 58 -1.06 -11.21 5.14
N PRO A 59 0.24 -11.53 5.15
CA PRO A 59 0.96 -11.88 3.93
C PRO A 59 0.42 -13.23 3.39
N LEU A 60 0.00 -13.25 2.12
CA LEU A 60 -0.53 -14.46 1.48
C LEU A 60 0.58 -15.22 0.76
N PHE A 61 1.26 -14.57 -0.18
CA PHE A 61 2.40 -15.12 -0.90
C PHE A 61 3.16 -13.99 -1.60
N LYS A 62 4.29 -14.33 -2.21
CA LYS A 62 5.15 -13.38 -2.91
C LYS A 62 5.40 -13.89 -4.32
N ILE A 63 5.00 -13.11 -5.32
CA ILE A 63 5.27 -13.41 -6.71
C ILE A 63 6.67 -12.90 -7.03
N VAL A 64 7.54 -13.80 -7.50
CA VAL A 64 8.90 -13.48 -7.91
C VAL A 64 9.07 -13.87 -9.38
N SER A 65 9.42 -12.91 -10.23
CA SER A 65 9.71 -13.13 -11.65
C SER A 65 10.86 -12.24 -12.10
N GLY A 66 12.04 -12.82 -12.29
CA GLY A 66 13.26 -12.09 -12.60
C GLY A 66 13.60 -11.04 -11.52
N LYS A 67 13.59 -9.75 -11.90
CA LYS A 67 13.82 -8.62 -10.97
C LYS A 67 12.54 -8.13 -10.28
N LEU A 68 11.37 -8.60 -10.72
CA LEU A 68 10.08 -8.21 -10.13
C LEU A 68 9.84 -9.03 -8.87
N THR A 69 9.55 -8.32 -7.79
CA THR A 69 9.15 -8.88 -6.51
C THR A 69 7.85 -8.21 -6.10
N LEU A 70 6.76 -8.98 -6.10
CA LEU A 70 5.44 -8.47 -5.75
C LEU A 70 4.89 -9.22 -4.53
N PRO A 71 4.86 -8.60 -3.34
CA PRO A 71 4.16 -9.16 -2.20
C PRO A 71 2.65 -9.11 -2.43
N VAL A 72 1.97 -10.21 -2.13
CA VAL A 72 0.51 -10.30 -2.09
C VAL A 72 0.08 -10.40 -0.62
N SER A 73 -0.68 -9.43 -0.13
CA SER A 73 -1.14 -9.39 1.26
C SER A 73 -2.58 -8.87 1.39
N LEU A 74 -3.25 -9.31 2.45
CA LEU A 74 -4.52 -8.74 2.90
C LEU A 74 -4.27 -7.83 4.10
N SER A 75 -4.94 -6.69 4.14
CA SER A 75 -4.89 -5.77 5.28
C SER A 75 -6.30 -5.45 5.74
N TYR A 76 -6.52 -5.43 7.06
CA TYR A 76 -7.81 -5.09 7.65
C TYR A 76 -7.78 -3.72 8.33
N ASN A 77 -8.75 -2.88 7.99
CA ASN A 77 -8.92 -1.59 8.63
C ASN A 77 -9.75 -1.73 9.92
N SER A 78 -9.08 -1.60 11.07
CA SER A 78 -9.72 -1.76 12.38
C SER A 78 -10.51 -0.54 12.87
N THR A 79 -10.68 0.52 12.07
CA THR A 79 -11.37 1.76 12.49
C THR A 79 -12.90 1.57 12.63
N GLY A 80 -13.39 0.37 12.34
CA GLY A 80 -14.81 0.01 12.37
C GLY A 80 -15.49 0.18 11.02
N ASN A 81 -16.49 -0.66 10.76
CA ASN A 81 -17.26 -0.63 9.52
C ASN A 81 -18.62 0.02 9.81
N LYS A 82 -19.00 1.02 9.02
CA LYS A 82 -20.31 1.67 9.07
C LYS A 82 -21.33 0.85 8.27
N PRO A 83 -22.63 0.92 8.61
CA PRO A 83 -23.67 0.25 7.82
C PRO A 83 -23.74 0.70 6.35
N SER A 84 -23.28 1.92 6.06
CA SER A 84 -23.20 2.47 4.69
C SER A 84 -21.95 2.05 3.93
N ASP A 85 -21.00 1.37 4.58
CA ASP A 85 -19.74 1.00 3.93
C ASP A 85 -19.98 -0.18 2.98
N ILE A 86 -19.58 0.00 1.73
CA ILE A 86 -19.73 -1.01 0.70
C ILE A 86 -18.55 -1.98 0.80
N PRO A 87 -18.78 -3.29 0.92
CA PRO A 87 -17.70 -4.26 0.97
C PRO A 87 -16.95 -4.30 -0.36
N GLY A 88 -15.62 -4.41 -0.28
CA GLY A 88 -14.80 -4.75 -1.42
C GLY A 88 -14.97 -6.23 -1.80
N TRP A 89 -14.32 -6.63 -2.88
CA TRP A 89 -14.32 -8.00 -3.39
C TRP A 89 -13.67 -9.03 -2.45
N VAL A 90 -12.88 -8.58 -1.47
CA VAL A 90 -12.31 -9.42 -0.40
C VAL A 90 -13.04 -9.28 0.93
N GLY A 91 -14.19 -8.59 0.95
CA GLY A 91 -15.02 -8.38 2.13
C GLY A 91 -14.93 -6.96 2.70
N LEU A 92 -15.79 -6.69 3.68
CA LEU A 92 -15.89 -5.39 4.34
C LEU A 92 -14.68 -5.14 5.25
N GLY A 93 -14.06 -3.96 5.12
CA GLY A 93 -12.88 -3.57 5.89
C GLY A 93 -11.58 -4.24 5.46
N TRP A 94 -11.62 -5.20 4.53
CA TRP A 94 -10.45 -5.87 3.97
C TRP A 94 -9.99 -5.22 2.67
N ASN A 95 -8.67 -5.10 2.52
CA ASN A 95 -8.01 -4.61 1.31
C ASN A 95 -6.98 -5.63 0.82
N LEU A 96 -7.00 -5.96 -0.47
CA LEU A 96 -5.95 -6.78 -1.09
C LEU A 96 -4.89 -5.90 -1.75
N PHE A 97 -3.64 -6.14 -1.38
CA PHE A 97 -2.46 -5.61 -2.04
C PHE A 97 -1.86 -6.70 -2.94
N ALA A 98 -2.04 -6.61 -4.26
CA ALA A 98 -1.64 -7.67 -5.20
C ALA A 98 -1.23 -7.18 -6.60
N GLY A 99 -0.37 -6.15 -6.70
CA GLY A 99 0.19 -5.71 -8.00
C GLY A 99 0.01 -4.23 -8.28
N GLY A 100 -0.91 -3.60 -7.57
CA GLY A 100 -1.23 -2.19 -7.71
C GLY A 100 -2.64 -1.97 -8.24
N VAL A 101 -3.10 -0.74 -8.13
CA VAL A 101 -4.44 -0.31 -8.50
C VAL A 101 -4.38 1.04 -9.19
N ILE A 102 -5.24 1.22 -10.20
CA ILE A 102 -5.58 2.54 -10.74
C ILE A 102 -7.04 2.78 -10.38
N THR A 103 -7.31 3.86 -9.65
CA THR A 103 -8.67 4.28 -9.30
C THR A 103 -9.04 5.53 -10.08
N ARG A 104 -10.33 5.68 -10.38
CA ARG A 104 -10.92 6.87 -11.01
C ARG A 104 -11.92 7.48 -10.06
N THR A 105 -11.82 8.78 -9.84
CA THR A 105 -12.85 9.58 -9.19
C THR A 105 -13.51 10.43 -10.25
N ILE A 106 -14.78 10.12 -10.55
CA ILE A 106 -15.58 10.88 -11.50
C ILE A 106 -15.94 12.23 -10.87
N ARG A 107 -15.73 13.32 -11.61
CA ARG A 107 -16.08 14.68 -11.18
C ARG A 107 -17.13 15.24 -12.11
N ASP A 108 -18.40 15.15 -11.70
CA ASP A 108 -19.57 15.47 -12.52
C ASP A 108 -19.88 14.37 -13.56
N LEU A 109 -19.53 14.54 -14.83
CA LEU A 109 -19.78 13.54 -15.86
C LEU A 109 -18.54 12.68 -16.11
N PRO A 110 -18.68 11.40 -16.49
CA PRO A 110 -17.52 10.63 -16.94
C PRO A 110 -16.85 11.32 -18.12
N ASP A 111 -15.53 11.56 -18.03
CA ASP A 111 -14.74 12.15 -19.12
C ASP A 111 -14.98 11.51 -20.51
N ASP A 112 -15.21 10.20 -20.55
CA ASP A 112 -15.43 9.36 -21.74
C ASP A 112 -16.91 9.21 -22.14
N GLY A 113 -17.82 9.80 -21.38
CA GLY A 113 -19.25 9.83 -21.67
C GLY A 113 -19.65 10.94 -22.65
N VAL A 114 -20.90 10.89 -23.11
CA VAL A 114 -21.51 11.98 -23.90
C VAL A 114 -21.54 13.26 -23.06
N GLY A 115 -21.02 14.35 -23.60
CA GLY A 115 -20.88 15.61 -22.86
C GLY A 115 -19.70 15.64 -21.87
N GLY A 116 -19.00 14.51 -21.71
CA GLY A 116 -17.79 14.42 -20.91
C GLY A 116 -16.63 15.22 -21.50
N TYR A 117 -15.62 15.43 -20.67
CA TYR A 117 -14.46 16.27 -20.98
C TYR A 117 -13.73 15.87 -22.28
N TYR A 118 -13.56 14.58 -22.56
CA TYR A 118 -12.85 14.12 -23.76
C TYR A 118 -13.67 14.33 -25.03
N GLY A 119 -14.97 14.07 -24.97
CA GLY A 119 -15.88 14.26 -26.10
C GLY A 119 -16.09 15.74 -26.46
N SER A 120 -15.99 16.63 -25.47
CA SER A 120 -16.31 18.06 -25.62
C SER A 120 -15.07 18.97 -25.63
N ARG A 121 -13.87 18.42 -25.82
CA ARG A 121 -12.60 19.15 -25.60
C ARG A 121 -12.48 20.40 -26.48
N ASN A 122 -12.91 20.31 -27.74
CA ASN A 122 -12.77 21.43 -28.67
C ASN A 122 -13.72 22.56 -28.28
N GLU A 123 -14.96 22.23 -27.93
CA GLU A 123 -15.97 23.18 -27.52
C GLU A 123 -15.61 23.83 -26.18
N ILE A 124 -15.08 23.06 -25.21
CA ILE A 124 -14.55 23.59 -23.95
C ILE A 124 -13.46 24.63 -24.23
N ARG A 125 -12.49 24.30 -25.11
CA ARG A 125 -11.41 25.23 -25.46
C ARG A 125 -11.94 26.50 -26.09
N THR A 126 -12.87 26.38 -27.03
CA THR A 126 -13.48 27.55 -27.69
C THR A 126 -14.27 28.38 -26.69
N ALA A 127 -15.03 27.76 -25.79
CA ALA A 127 -15.77 28.46 -24.74
C ALA A 127 -14.84 29.25 -23.80
N LEU A 128 -13.74 28.64 -23.35
CA LEU A 128 -12.75 29.31 -22.50
C LEU A 128 -12.08 30.50 -23.21
N GLN A 129 -11.74 30.37 -24.49
CA GLN A 129 -11.17 31.47 -25.28
C GLN A 129 -12.15 32.64 -25.47
N LEU A 130 -13.42 32.31 -25.71
CA LEU A 130 -14.49 33.30 -25.86
C LEU A 130 -14.79 34.03 -24.55
N GLU A 131 -14.72 33.32 -23.42
CA GLU A 131 -14.82 33.89 -22.08
C GLU A 131 -13.66 34.86 -21.79
N GLU A 132 -12.41 34.45 -22.09
CA GLU A 132 -11.23 35.33 -21.97
C GLU A 132 -11.33 36.59 -22.86
N ALA A 133 -11.97 36.47 -24.03
CA ALA A 133 -12.23 37.59 -24.93
C ALA A 133 -13.42 38.47 -24.50
N GLY A 134 -14.11 38.15 -23.39
CA GLY A 134 -15.25 38.90 -22.88
C GLY A 134 -16.55 38.69 -23.68
N THR A 135 -16.64 37.61 -24.44
CA THR A 135 -17.80 37.25 -25.27
C THR A 135 -18.24 35.81 -24.99
N PRO A 136 -18.78 35.50 -23.81
CA PRO A 136 -19.07 34.13 -23.40
C PRO A 136 -20.01 33.41 -24.37
N ASN A 137 -19.83 32.09 -24.51
CA ASN A 137 -20.76 31.26 -25.27
C ASN A 137 -21.95 30.90 -24.37
N ASP A 138 -23.09 31.57 -24.57
CA ASP A 138 -24.30 31.37 -23.77
C ASP A 138 -24.83 29.93 -23.88
N ASN A 139 -24.81 29.34 -25.07
CA ASN A 139 -25.29 27.96 -25.27
C ASN A 139 -24.42 26.96 -24.51
N PHE A 140 -23.10 27.11 -24.56
CA PHE A 140 -22.18 26.26 -23.81
C PHE A 140 -22.38 26.41 -22.29
N SER A 141 -22.58 27.65 -21.83
CA SER A 141 -22.84 27.94 -20.42
C SER A 141 -24.14 27.31 -19.93
N ILE A 142 -25.20 27.35 -20.75
CA ILE A 142 -26.49 26.70 -20.45
C ILE A 142 -26.34 25.18 -20.40
N GLU A 143 -25.64 24.56 -21.35
CA GLU A 143 -25.38 23.12 -21.37
C GLU A 143 -24.56 22.65 -20.15
N TYR A 144 -23.58 23.45 -19.73
CA TYR A 144 -22.80 23.19 -18.51
C TYR A 144 -23.67 23.24 -17.26
N VAL A 145 -24.48 24.30 -17.09
CA VAL A 145 -25.40 24.45 -15.94
C VAL A 145 -26.42 23.31 -15.90
N ASN A 146 -26.89 22.84 -17.06
CA ASN A 146 -27.80 21.72 -17.18
C ASN A 146 -27.13 20.34 -17.01
N ARG A 147 -25.84 20.29 -16.68
CA ARG A 147 -25.04 19.05 -16.51
C ARG A 147 -25.04 18.17 -17.76
N GLN A 148 -25.12 18.79 -18.94
CA GLN A 148 -24.99 18.13 -20.24
C GLN A 148 -23.56 18.26 -20.78
N ARG A 149 -22.75 19.13 -20.17
CA ARG A 149 -21.34 19.35 -20.49
C ARG A 149 -20.52 19.37 -19.22
N ASP A 150 -19.32 18.82 -19.31
CA ASP A 150 -18.36 18.83 -18.22
C ASP A 150 -17.02 19.44 -18.66
N VAL A 151 -16.60 20.44 -17.91
CA VAL A 151 -15.32 21.15 -18.10
C VAL A 151 -14.22 20.60 -17.20
N LYS A 152 -14.55 19.73 -16.25
CA LYS A 152 -13.61 19.16 -15.29
C LYS A 152 -13.19 17.78 -15.77
N GLN A 153 -11.91 17.49 -15.64
CA GLN A 153 -11.37 16.15 -15.89
C GLN A 153 -11.63 15.24 -14.69
N ASP A 154 -11.73 13.94 -14.91
CA ASP A 154 -11.71 12.98 -13.82
C ASP A 154 -10.31 12.84 -13.20
N ILE A 155 -10.28 12.43 -11.93
CA ILE A 155 -9.02 12.21 -11.23
C ILE A 155 -8.70 10.73 -11.26
N PHE A 156 -7.61 10.39 -11.93
CA PHE A 156 -7.05 9.05 -11.91
C PHE A 156 -5.90 9.00 -10.93
N GLN A 157 -5.89 8.00 -10.04
CA GLN A 157 -4.82 7.79 -9.07
C GLN A 157 -4.25 6.39 -9.25
N PHE A 158 -2.95 6.23 -9.05
CA PHE A 158 -2.31 4.93 -9.11
C PHE A 158 -1.54 4.65 -7.82
N ASN A 159 -1.48 3.38 -7.46
CA ASN A 159 -0.59 2.83 -6.45
C ASN A 159 -0.06 1.50 -6.98
N PHE A 160 1.25 1.38 -7.22
CA PHE A 160 1.88 0.12 -7.61
C PHE A 160 3.35 0.15 -7.21
N ASP A 161 3.91 -1.00 -6.79
CA ASP A 161 5.34 -1.19 -6.56
C ASP A 161 6.04 -0.04 -5.77
N GLY A 162 5.40 0.40 -4.67
CA GLY A 162 5.91 1.48 -3.82
C GLY A 162 5.80 2.89 -4.42
N ARG A 163 5.18 3.04 -5.59
CA ARG A 163 4.91 4.33 -6.25
C ARG A 163 3.45 4.67 -6.12
N THR A 164 3.16 5.90 -5.75
CA THR A 164 1.81 6.45 -5.72
C THR A 164 1.75 7.77 -6.46
N GLY A 165 0.61 8.07 -7.07
CA GLY A 165 0.51 9.27 -7.87
C GLY A 165 -0.83 9.51 -8.50
N LYS A 166 -0.91 10.56 -9.31
CA LYS A 166 -2.08 10.93 -10.11
C LYS A 166 -1.74 10.90 -11.58
N LEU A 167 -2.69 10.48 -12.41
CA LEU A 167 -2.62 10.65 -13.85
C LEU A 167 -3.46 11.87 -14.21
N LEU A 168 -2.87 12.81 -14.95
CA LEU A 168 -3.59 13.92 -15.55
C LEU A 168 -3.54 13.79 -17.06
N HIS A 169 -4.65 14.07 -17.71
CA HIS A 169 -4.74 13.98 -19.15
C HIS A 169 -4.39 15.34 -19.76
N GLY A 170 -3.23 15.47 -20.38
CA GLY A 170 -2.84 16.63 -21.17
C GLY A 170 -3.37 16.58 -22.61
N GLN A 171 -3.30 17.70 -23.35
CA GLN A 171 -3.90 17.81 -24.69
C GLN A 171 -3.49 16.71 -25.70
N ARG A 172 -2.30 16.11 -25.54
CA ARG A 172 -1.77 15.04 -26.41
C ARG A 172 -1.13 13.88 -25.66
N HIS A 173 -1.04 13.96 -24.33
CA HIS A 173 -0.24 13.04 -23.52
C HIS A 173 -0.89 12.82 -22.16
N ILE A 174 -0.79 11.60 -21.63
CA ILE A 174 -1.09 11.33 -20.23
C ILE A 174 0.16 11.62 -19.41
N MET A 175 0.03 12.46 -18.39
CA MET A 175 1.10 12.84 -17.48
C MET A 175 0.90 12.10 -16.15
N ALA A 176 1.92 11.35 -15.72
CA ALA A 176 1.93 10.71 -14.41
C ALA A 176 2.71 11.57 -13.41
N PHE A 177 2.08 11.90 -12.29
CA PHE A 177 2.67 12.67 -11.20
C PHE A 177 2.86 11.74 -10.01
N GLN A 178 4.10 11.37 -9.74
CA GLN A 178 4.44 10.59 -8.55
C GLN A 178 4.56 11.54 -7.34
N LEU A 179 3.93 11.17 -6.23
CA LEU A 179 4.14 11.83 -4.93
C LEU A 179 5.36 11.19 -4.27
N GLU A 180 6.39 11.99 -3.98
CA GLU A 180 7.50 11.57 -3.11
C GLU A 180 7.34 12.24 -1.74
N THR A 181 7.29 11.43 -0.68
CA THR A 181 7.30 11.94 0.70
C THR A 181 8.71 12.36 1.05
N ILE A 182 9.00 13.67 1.04
CA ILE A 182 10.28 14.21 1.52
C ILE A 182 10.21 14.35 3.04
N LYS A 183 11.11 13.69 3.75
CA LYS A 183 11.30 13.90 5.19
C LYS A 183 12.05 15.22 5.41
N ASN A 184 11.31 16.17 5.99
CA ASN A 184 11.73 17.26 6.87
C ASN A 184 11.74 18.72 6.36
N THR A 185 10.96 19.51 7.11
CA THR A 185 11.01 20.96 7.43
C THR A 185 10.97 22.04 6.34
N SER A 186 9.83 22.76 6.38
CA SER A 186 9.62 24.19 6.09
C SER A 186 10.02 24.70 4.70
N GLN A 187 8.99 24.88 3.88
CA GLN A 187 8.96 25.58 2.58
C GLN A 187 9.73 24.92 1.44
N LEU A 188 9.21 23.84 0.88
CA LEU A 188 9.66 23.37 -0.43
C LEU A 188 8.47 22.81 -1.23
N TYR A 189 8.13 23.48 -2.33
CA TYR A 189 7.26 22.96 -3.38
C TYR A 189 8.09 22.08 -4.32
N THR A 190 7.52 20.96 -4.75
CA THR A 190 8.16 20.05 -5.72
C THR A 190 8.18 20.70 -7.10
N LYS A 191 9.37 21.05 -7.59
CA LYS A 191 9.58 21.49 -8.97
C LYS A 191 9.52 20.26 -9.89
N LEU A 192 8.52 20.23 -10.76
CA LEU A 192 8.30 19.19 -11.75
C LEU A 192 9.46 19.16 -12.77
N LYS A 193 10.19 18.04 -12.84
CA LYS A 193 11.09 17.75 -13.97
C LYS A 193 10.32 16.91 -14.99
N TRP A 194 9.90 17.53 -16.08
CA TRP A 194 9.35 16.83 -17.24
C TRP A 194 10.50 16.12 -17.97
N GLU A 195 10.55 14.78 -17.90
CA GLU A 195 11.52 13.96 -18.65
C GLU A 195 10.97 13.42 -19.97
N GLY A 196 10.05 14.13 -20.62
CA GLY A 196 9.79 14.05 -22.06
C GLY A 196 9.71 12.66 -22.72
N LYS A 197 9.21 11.62 -22.05
CA LYS A 197 9.10 10.28 -22.64
C LYS A 197 7.70 9.71 -22.50
N THR A 198 7.08 9.59 -23.67
CA THR A 198 5.93 8.78 -24.04
C THR A 198 5.93 7.42 -23.33
N ILE A 199 4.82 7.06 -22.68
CA ILE A 199 4.57 5.66 -22.31
C ILE A 199 4.06 4.96 -23.58
N ILE A 200 4.97 4.40 -24.36
CA ILE A 200 4.64 3.38 -25.36
C ILE A 200 4.88 2.02 -24.67
N PRO A 201 3.94 1.07 -24.69
CA PRO A 201 4.14 -0.22 -24.06
C PRO A 201 5.33 -0.92 -24.73
N GLY A 202 6.40 -1.15 -23.94
CA GLY A 202 7.57 -1.92 -24.37
C GLY A 202 8.75 -1.08 -24.86
N ARG A 203 9.48 -0.42 -23.95
CA ARG A 203 10.96 -0.43 -23.85
C ARG A 203 11.47 0.54 -22.76
N ASN A 204 12.19 -0.04 -21.81
CA ASN A 204 13.26 0.51 -20.96
C ASN A 204 13.20 2.00 -20.52
N LEU A 205 12.86 2.21 -19.24
CA LEU A 205 13.12 3.44 -18.49
C LEU A 205 14.63 3.54 -18.17
N GLN A 206 15.29 4.64 -18.54
CA GLN A 206 16.64 4.97 -18.06
C GLN A 206 16.60 6.28 -17.26
N LEU A 207 17.20 6.24 -16.07
CA LEU A 207 17.36 7.35 -15.15
C LEU A 207 18.50 8.27 -15.64
N VAL A 208 18.26 9.58 -15.76
CA VAL A 208 19.32 10.55 -16.08
C VAL A 208 19.50 11.55 -14.92
N LYS A 209 20.66 11.44 -14.25
CA LYS A 209 21.13 12.40 -13.25
C LYS A 209 21.53 13.70 -13.94
N LYS A 210 21.03 14.86 -13.48
CA LYS A 210 21.46 16.16 -14.03
C LYS A 210 22.80 16.54 -13.39
N LYS A 211 23.82 16.81 -14.22
CA LYS A 211 25.04 17.53 -13.80
C LYS A 211 24.66 18.98 -13.47
N GLU A 212 25.32 19.49 -12.44
CA GLU A 212 25.22 20.85 -11.89
C GLU A 212 25.36 21.93 -12.96
#